data_AF-A0A933BST2-F1
#
_entry.id   AF-A0A933BST2-F1
#
_cell.length_a   1.000
_cell.length_b   1.000
_cell.length_c   1.000
_cell.angle_alpha   90.00
_cell.angle_beta   90.00
_cell.angle_gamma   90.00
#
_symmetry.space_group_name_H-M   'P 1'
#
loop_
_entity.id
_entity.type
_entity.pdbx_description
1 polymer ?
#
loop_
_entity_poly.entity_id
_entity_poly.type
_entity_poly.pdbx_seq_one_letter_code
_entity_poly.pdbx_strand_id
1 'polypeptide(L)'
;MREGVPAWIAALEAKLEAKTGSVFLLHGNVADYVPLGGEFVPLRTFLIRRFGHRARVICYNRSGGLAFSDSTTEARFRSLVGYAAPPPGSPEALRERAAQALGEPEGTRRLPTAPTQVIPLLDRALQSLCLSDEEQERVLLILEFAETLVPAGDLAALSDEDRGTLVALLRWAEEPRLAAVGTVVLLLVSALSDVHSRLRDPSARVEALEVLLPDYAERLAFLRARAAGDGRGRGLPLEELATTSAGLSRIQLEGLLKEATGRARPLSHEEVKTRKRELLQQEFQGMLETLEPQFGLDAIGGLEPVKTFFREVIAALRGGEAKLVPRGITLVGPPGVGKTALAEALAYECG
;
A
#
# COMPACT_ATOMS: atom_id res chain seq x y z
N MET A 1 10.17 -21.14 -7.18
CA MET A 1 9.26 -20.01 -6.90
C MET A 1 7.98 -20.58 -6.34
N ARG A 2 7.51 -20.13 -5.17
CA ARG A 2 6.20 -20.54 -4.64
C ARG A 2 5.14 -19.84 -5.51
N GLU A 3 4.33 -20.60 -6.23
CA GLU A 3 3.31 -20.07 -7.14
C GLU A 3 2.34 -19.14 -6.38
N GLY A 4 2.02 -17.98 -6.98
CA GLY A 4 0.97 -17.07 -6.50
C GLY A 4 1.37 -16.03 -5.46
N VAL A 5 2.66 -15.89 -5.11
CA VAL A 5 3.14 -14.82 -4.21
C VAL A 5 3.58 -13.60 -5.04
N PRO A 6 2.96 -12.41 -4.87
CA PRO A 6 3.38 -11.18 -5.54
C PRO A 6 4.87 -10.86 -5.34
N ALA A 7 5.52 -10.32 -6.37
CA ALA A 7 6.96 -10.09 -6.37
C ALA A 7 7.45 -9.20 -5.22
N TRP A 8 6.67 -8.17 -4.83
CA TRP A 8 7.01 -7.28 -3.72
C TRP A 8 7.03 -8.00 -2.36
N ILE A 9 6.23 -9.06 -2.18
CA ILE A 9 6.22 -9.87 -0.95
C ILE A 9 7.50 -10.68 -0.87
N ALA A 10 7.90 -11.33 -1.96
CA ALA A 10 9.16 -12.07 -2.02
C ALA A 10 10.36 -11.14 -1.79
N ALA A 11 10.31 -9.91 -2.33
CA ALA A 11 11.33 -8.90 -2.09
C ALA A 11 11.37 -8.45 -0.62
N LEU A 12 10.22 -8.23 0.02
CA LEU A 12 10.14 -7.91 1.44
C LEU A 12 10.69 -9.06 2.30
N GLU A 13 10.26 -10.31 2.05
CA GLU A 13 10.73 -11.50 2.75
C GLU A 13 12.26 -11.63 2.69
N ALA A 14 12.85 -11.48 1.51
CA ALA A 14 14.30 -11.55 1.34
C ALA A 14 15.04 -10.47 2.16
N LYS A 15 14.50 -9.24 2.21
CA LYS A 15 15.09 -8.14 2.98
C LYS A 15 14.98 -8.36 4.49
N LEU A 16 13.83 -8.86 4.95
CA LEU A 16 13.62 -9.21 6.35
C LEU A 16 14.52 -10.37 6.81
N GLU A 17 14.69 -11.39 5.96
CA GLU A 17 15.61 -12.50 6.22
C GLU A 17 17.07 -12.04 6.29
N ALA A 18 17.46 -11.11 5.40
CA ALA A 18 18.81 -10.54 5.38
C ALA A 18 19.09 -9.56 6.53
N LYS A 19 18.04 -9.12 7.27
CA LYS A 19 18.13 -8.13 8.35
C LYS A 19 18.89 -6.85 7.95
N THR A 20 18.73 -6.41 6.70
CA THR A 20 19.46 -5.24 6.15
C THR A 20 18.91 -3.90 6.61
N GLY A 21 17.67 -3.88 7.10
CA GLY A 21 16.99 -2.70 7.60
C GLY A 21 15.81 -3.06 8.50
N SER A 22 15.34 -2.08 9.25
CA SER A 22 14.18 -2.19 10.15
C SER A 22 12.97 -1.44 9.61
N VAL A 23 13.14 -0.44 8.74
CA VAL A 23 12.08 0.43 8.23
C VAL A 23 11.88 0.21 6.74
N PHE A 24 10.64 -0.14 6.35
CA PHE A 24 10.23 -0.41 4.98
C PHE A 24 9.02 0.45 4.64
N LEU A 25 8.98 0.96 3.41
CA LEU A 25 7.88 1.75 2.90
C LEU A 25 7.16 0.96 1.80
N LEU A 26 5.89 0.64 2.02
CA LEU A 26 5.03 0.05 1.00
C LEU A 26 4.20 1.17 0.35
N HIS A 27 4.22 1.27 -0.98
CA HIS A 27 3.48 2.30 -1.70
C HIS A 27 2.76 1.79 -2.95
N GLY A 28 1.83 2.59 -3.48
CA GLY A 28 1.01 2.25 -4.64
C GLY A 28 -0.31 1.64 -4.22
N ASN A 29 -0.56 0.37 -4.58
CA ASN A 29 -1.83 -0.31 -4.39
C ASN A 29 -2.04 -0.84 -2.95
N VAL A 30 -1.77 -0.01 -1.93
CA VAL A 30 -1.75 -0.41 -0.51
C VAL A 30 -3.13 -0.58 0.13
N ALA A 31 -4.18 -0.04 -0.50
CA ALA A 31 -5.56 -0.15 -0.04
C ALA A 31 -6.27 -1.43 -0.55
N ASP A 32 -5.61 -2.22 -1.39
CA ASP A 32 -6.23 -3.33 -2.10
C ASP A 32 -6.17 -4.67 -1.34
N TYR A 33 -6.87 -5.66 -1.87
CA TYR A 33 -6.80 -7.03 -1.41
C TYR A 33 -5.52 -7.72 -1.87
N VAL A 34 -5.01 -8.63 -1.05
CA VAL A 34 -3.86 -9.50 -1.34
C VAL A 34 -4.29 -10.96 -1.16
N PRO A 35 -3.90 -11.88 -2.05
CA PRO A 35 -4.22 -13.30 -1.90
C PRO A 35 -3.48 -13.91 -0.70
N LEU A 36 -4.20 -14.65 0.14
CA LEU A 36 -3.64 -15.42 1.26
C LEU A 36 -4.44 -16.71 1.49
N GLY A 37 -3.81 -17.86 1.25
CA GLY A 37 -4.42 -19.16 1.58
C GLY A 37 -5.74 -19.45 0.84
N GLY A 38 -5.90 -18.94 -0.39
CA GLY A 38 -7.13 -19.09 -1.18
C GLY A 38 -8.18 -17.99 -0.95
N GLU A 39 -7.98 -17.12 0.04
CA GLU A 39 -8.81 -15.93 0.27
C GLU A 39 -8.14 -14.67 -0.27
N PHE A 40 -8.91 -13.57 -0.33
CA PHE A 40 -8.41 -12.23 -0.61
C PHE A 40 -8.70 -11.33 0.60
N VAL A 41 -7.64 -10.88 1.27
CA VAL A 41 -7.74 -10.09 2.51
C VAL A 41 -7.11 -8.70 2.32
N PRO A 42 -7.55 -7.66 3.05
CA PRO A 42 -6.92 -6.35 2.99
C PRO A 42 -5.42 -6.42 3.29
N LEU A 43 -4.60 -5.57 2.66
CA LEU A 43 -3.14 -5.58 2.82
C LEU A 43 -2.71 -5.58 4.30
N ARG A 44 -3.33 -4.76 5.16
CA ARG A 44 -3.03 -4.78 6.60
C ARG A 44 -3.22 -6.17 7.21
N THR A 45 -4.36 -6.82 6.95
CA THR A 45 -4.63 -8.18 7.44
C THR A 45 -3.62 -9.18 6.88
N PHE A 46 -3.25 -9.05 5.61
CA PHE A 46 -2.21 -9.85 4.99
C PHE A 46 -0.88 -9.71 5.74
N LEU A 47 -0.42 -8.47 5.97
CA LEU A 47 0.85 -8.20 6.63
C LEU A 47 0.90 -8.78 8.04
N ILE A 48 -0.19 -8.60 8.81
CA ILE A 48 -0.31 -9.15 10.17
C ILE A 48 -0.27 -10.68 10.14
N ARG A 49 -1.05 -11.33 9.27
CA ARG A 49 -1.09 -12.81 9.20
C ARG A 49 0.23 -13.40 8.66
N ARG A 50 0.89 -12.73 7.72
CA ARG A 50 2.11 -13.22 7.06
C ARG A 50 3.37 -12.97 7.88
N PHE A 51 3.53 -11.76 8.41
CA PHE A 51 4.74 -11.29 9.09
C PHE A 51 4.59 -11.14 10.60
N GLY A 52 3.36 -11.15 11.13
CA GLY A 52 3.10 -11.03 12.57
C GLY A 52 3.29 -12.34 13.35
N HIS A 53 3.56 -13.47 12.69
CA HIS A 53 3.75 -14.74 13.39
C HIS A 53 4.98 -14.66 14.32
N ARG A 54 4.74 -14.87 15.63
CA ARG A 54 5.73 -14.70 16.72
C ARG A 54 6.26 -13.27 16.87
N ALA A 55 5.56 -12.28 16.32
CA ALA A 55 5.86 -10.88 16.55
C ALA A 55 4.73 -10.24 17.37
N ARG A 56 5.10 -9.28 18.20
CA ARG A 56 4.19 -8.33 18.82
C ARG A 56 3.75 -7.35 17.74
N VAL A 57 2.49 -7.42 17.33
CA VAL A 57 1.98 -6.54 16.26
C VAL A 57 1.37 -5.29 16.87
N ILE A 58 1.88 -4.13 16.44
CA ILE A 58 1.41 -2.81 16.82
C ILE A 58 1.02 -2.09 15.53
N CYS A 59 -0.18 -1.52 15.47
CA CYS A 59 -0.65 -0.68 14.37
C CYS A 59 -0.90 0.72 14.90
N TYR A 60 -0.63 1.73 14.07
CA TYR A 60 -0.96 3.12 14.38
C TYR A 60 -1.46 3.84 13.15
N ASN A 61 -2.53 4.62 13.32
CA ASN A 61 -2.91 5.66 12.37
C ASN A 61 -3.42 6.89 13.12
N ARG A 62 -3.29 8.07 12.50
CA ARG A 62 -3.55 9.37 13.15
C ARG A 62 -4.97 9.50 13.71
N SER A 63 -5.96 8.95 13.03
CA SER A 63 -7.39 9.05 13.43
C SER A 63 -7.81 8.02 14.47
N GLY A 64 -7.27 6.80 14.40
CA GLY A 64 -7.70 5.64 15.18
C GLY A 64 -6.81 5.35 16.39
N GLY A 65 -5.61 5.93 16.45
CA GLY A 65 -4.68 5.69 17.55
C GLY A 65 -3.95 4.36 17.45
N LEU A 66 -3.43 3.89 18.59
CA LEU A 66 -2.73 2.60 18.70
C LEU A 66 -3.72 1.43 18.72
N ALA A 67 -3.40 0.39 17.97
CA ALA A 67 -4.09 -0.89 17.99
C ALA A 67 -3.08 -2.04 18.09
N PHE A 68 -3.47 -3.15 18.71
CA PHE A 68 -2.60 -4.30 18.97
C PHE A 68 -3.23 -5.59 18.44
N SER A 69 -2.41 -6.60 18.11
CA SER A 69 -2.94 -7.91 17.67
C SER A 69 -3.76 -8.63 18.74
N ASP A 70 -3.38 -8.43 20.01
CA ASP A 70 -3.90 -9.16 21.15
C ASP A 70 -3.64 -8.40 22.45
N SER A 71 -4.37 -8.77 23.51
CA SER A 71 -4.31 -8.12 24.82
C SER A 71 -2.96 -8.31 25.52
N THR A 72 -2.22 -9.38 25.22
CA THR A 72 -0.91 -9.61 25.83
C THR A 72 0.14 -8.65 25.25
N THR A 73 0.04 -8.37 23.94
CA THR A 73 0.86 -7.38 23.25
C THR A 73 0.56 -5.96 23.75
N GLU A 74 -0.71 -5.61 23.93
CA GLU A 74 -1.09 -4.32 24.53
C GLU A 74 -0.56 -4.17 25.96
N ALA A 75 -0.74 -5.19 26.82
CA ALA A 75 -0.28 -5.16 28.20
C ALA A 75 1.25 -5.02 28.29
N ARG A 76 1.99 -5.73 27.41
CA ARG A 76 3.45 -5.61 27.30
C ARG A 76 3.85 -4.20 26.87
N PHE A 77 3.24 -3.65 25.83
CA PHE A 77 3.50 -2.28 25.38
C PHE A 77 3.27 -1.28 26.51
N ARG A 78 2.11 -1.35 27.17
CA ARG A 78 1.76 -0.51 28.32
C ARG A 78 2.80 -0.62 29.44
N SER A 79 3.30 -1.82 29.73
CA SER A 79 4.37 -2.00 30.72
C SER A 79 5.65 -1.26 30.34
N LEU A 80 6.11 -1.40 29.10
CA LEU A 80 7.35 -0.77 28.62
C LEU A 80 7.29 0.76 28.63
N VAL A 81 6.12 1.34 28.32
CA VAL A 81 5.95 2.79 28.23
C VAL A 81 5.49 3.44 29.53
N GLY A 82 5.37 2.67 30.61
CA GLY A 82 4.94 3.18 31.92
C GLY A 82 3.44 3.47 31.99
N TYR A 83 2.62 2.70 31.28
CA TYR A 83 1.15 2.71 31.26
C TYR A 83 0.54 1.42 31.84
N ALA A 84 1.33 0.61 32.57
CA ALA A 84 0.86 -0.64 33.18
C ALA A 84 -0.30 -0.42 34.15
N ALA A 85 -1.24 -1.37 34.18
CA ALA A 85 -2.26 -1.42 35.23
C ALA A 85 -1.58 -1.67 36.59
N PRO A 86 -2.05 -1.04 37.67
CA PRO A 86 -1.46 -1.24 38.98
C PRO A 86 -1.70 -2.69 39.46
N PRO A 87 -0.81 -3.24 40.31
CA PRO A 87 -0.95 -4.60 40.82
C PRO A 87 -2.29 -4.81 41.55
N PRO A 88 -2.92 -5.98 41.42
CA PRO A 88 -4.15 -6.29 42.16
C PRO A 88 -3.96 -6.10 43.66
N GLY A 89 -4.85 -5.33 44.30
CA GLY A 89 -4.79 -5.06 45.75
C GLY A 89 -3.86 -3.92 46.15
N SER A 90 -3.18 -3.27 45.21
CA SER A 90 -2.46 -2.02 45.52
C SER A 90 -3.44 -0.90 45.87
N PRO A 91 -3.01 0.12 46.64
CA PRO A 91 -3.84 1.29 46.92
C PRO A 91 -4.34 2.00 45.65
N GLU A 92 -3.57 1.96 44.57
CA GLU A 92 -3.97 2.49 43.25
C GLU A 92 -5.07 1.65 42.60
N ALA A 93 -4.94 0.31 42.60
CA ALA A 93 -5.96 -0.58 42.07
C ALA A 93 -7.30 -0.48 42.84
N LEU A 94 -7.24 -0.24 44.16
CA LEU A 94 -8.42 0.03 44.98
C LEU A 94 -9.07 1.38 44.64
N ARG A 95 -8.26 2.43 44.44
CA ARG A 95 -8.74 3.76 44.01
C ARG A 95 -9.41 3.70 42.64
N GLU A 96 -8.84 2.95 41.70
CA GLU A 96 -9.43 2.75 40.37
C GLU A 96 -10.78 2.05 40.43
N ARG A 97 -10.87 0.96 41.18
CA ARG A 97 -12.15 0.24 41.35
C ARG A 97 -13.20 1.11 42.02
N ALA A 98 -12.80 1.97 42.96
CA ALA A 98 -13.69 2.93 43.59
C ALA A 98 -14.18 4.01 42.60
N ALA A 99 -13.27 4.59 41.80
CA ALA A 99 -13.60 5.57 40.77
C ALA A 99 -14.56 5.00 39.70
N GLN A 100 -14.32 3.76 39.24
CA GLN A 100 -15.22 3.05 38.32
C GLN A 100 -16.61 2.82 38.91
N ALA A 101 -16.69 2.43 40.18
CA ALA A 101 -17.97 2.24 40.88
C ALA A 101 -18.76 3.55 41.05
N LEU A 102 -18.07 4.70 41.06
CA LEU A 102 -18.67 6.04 41.13
C LEU A 102 -19.06 6.60 39.75
N GLY A 103 -18.85 5.83 38.67
CA GLY A 103 -19.13 6.30 37.31
C GLY A 103 -18.18 7.38 36.82
N GLU A 104 -17.03 7.56 37.49
CA GLU A 104 -15.98 8.42 36.99
C GLU A 104 -15.42 7.80 35.71
N PRO A 105 -15.21 8.61 34.64
CA PRO A 105 -14.65 8.10 33.40
C PRO A 105 -13.31 7.43 33.71
N GLU A 106 -13.09 6.21 33.17
CA GLU A 106 -11.90 5.39 33.43
C GLU A 106 -10.62 6.23 33.43
N GLY A 107 -10.17 6.58 34.63
CA GLY A 107 -9.07 7.51 34.87
C GLY A 107 -7.70 6.87 34.70
N THR A 108 -7.60 5.64 34.21
CA THR A 108 -6.32 4.96 34.02
C THR A 108 -5.93 4.81 32.56
N ARG A 109 -5.33 5.93 32.13
CA ARG A 109 -4.36 6.05 31.04
C ARG A 109 -4.85 5.41 29.74
N ARG A 110 -5.90 6.01 29.17
CA ARG A 110 -6.12 5.91 27.72
C ARG A 110 -4.81 6.21 27.01
N LEU A 111 -4.38 5.31 26.14
CA LEU A 111 -3.24 5.58 25.30
C LEU A 111 -3.55 6.81 24.45
N PRO A 112 -2.58 7.73 24.27
CA PRO A 112 -2.81 8.90 23.46
C PRO A 112 -3.05 8.51 22.00
N THR A 113 -3.71 9.38 21.27
CA THR A 113 -3.95 9.22 19.83
C THR A 113 -3.11 10.16 18.98
N ALA A 114 -2.74 11.33 19.54
CA ALA A 114 -1.96 12.35 18.83
C ALA A 114 -0.54 11.86 18.51
N PRO A 115 -0.02 12.06 17.29
CA PRO A 115 1.33 11.63 16.89
C PRO A 115 2.42 12.18 17.81
N THR A 116 2.30 13.45 18.24
CA THR A 116 3.22 14.09 19.20
C THR A 116 3.45 13.29 20.49
N GLN A 117 2.46 12.50 20.91
CA GLN A 117 2.52 11.68 22.11
C GLN A 117 2.77 10.21 21.79
N VAL A 118 2.20 9.70 20.69
CA VAL A 118 2.32 8.28 20.32
C VAL A 118 3.71 7.94 19.81
N ILE A 119 4.32 8.78 18.97
CA ILE A 119 5.65 8.49 18.39
C ILE A 119 6.73 8.36 19.47
N PRO A 120 6.80 9.23 20.50
CA PRO A 120 7.71 9.02 21.64
C PRO A 120 7.45 7.73 22.43
N LEU A 121 6.18 7.32 22.58
CA LEU A 121 5.86 6.05 23.26
C LEU A 121 6.32 4.85 22.44
N LEU A 122 6.13 4.89 21.11
CA LEU A 122 6.66 3.87 20.20
C LEU A 122 8.20 3.85 20.26
N ASP A 123 8.87 4.99 20.20
CA ASP A 123 10.33 5.10 20.32
C ASP A 123 10.83 4.44 21.60
N ARG A 124 10.21 4.77 22.75
CA ARG A 124 10.53 4.18 24.05
C ARG A 124 10.29 2.67 24.09
N ALA A 125 9.19 2.19 23.54
CA ALA A 125 8.89 0.77 23.48
C ALA A 125 9.95 0.02 22.63
N LEU A 126 10.26 0.52 21.43
CA LEU A 126 11.26 -0.05 20.53
C LEU A 126 12.65 -0.05 21.16
N GLN A 127 13.06 1.04 21.81
CA GLN A 127 14.33 1.11 22.53
C GLN A 127 14.40 0.14 23.72
N SER A 128 13.30 -0.01 24.47
CA SER A 128 13.27 -0.92 25.62
C SER A 128 13.46 -2.38 25.18
N LEU A 129 12.92 -2.74 24.01
CA LEU A 129 13.09 -4.07 23.41
C LEU A 129 14.53 -4.27 22.87
N CYS A 130 15.17 -3.22 22.35
CA CYS A 130 16.59 -3.28 21.99
C CYS A 130 17.53 -3.49 23.19
N LEU A 131 17.07 -3.17 24.41
CA LEU A 131 17.86 -3.30 25.64
C LEU A 131 17.54 -4.58 26.42
N SER A 132 16.48 -5.30 26.07
CA SER A 132 16.17 -6.58 26.70
C SER A 132 17.04 -7.70 26.14
N ASP A 133 17.64 -8.50 27.02
CA ASP A 133 18.35 -9.74 26.66
C ASP A 133 17.39 -10.88 26.21
N GLU A 134 16.08 -10.62 26.18
CA GLU A 134 15.07 -11.53 25.66
C GLU A 134 15.16 -11.57 24.12
N GLU A 135 16.05 -12.42 23.58
CA GLU A 135 16.36 -12.60 22.14
C GLU A 135 15.15 -12.92 21.22
N GLN A 136 13.92 -12.96 21.73
CA GLN A 136 12.74 -13.45 21.00
C GLN A 136 11.59 -12.45 20.85
N GLU A 137 11.64 -11.25 21.45
CA GLU A 137 10.54 -10.28 21.30
C GLU A 137 10.63 -9.50 19.98
N ARG A 138 10.23 -10.15 18.88
CA ARG A 138 10.07 -9.49 17.57
C ARG A 138 8.90 -8.52 17.60
N VAL A 139 9.01 -7.42 16.86
CA VAL A 139 7.93 -6.44 16.70
C VAL A 139 7.61 -6.26 15.23
N LEU A 140 6.32 -6.21 14.92
CA LEU A 140 5.82 -5.70 13.66
C LEU A 140 5.02 -4.43 13.94
N LEU A 141 5.61 -3.27 13.63
CA LEU A 141 4.96 -1.97 13.71
C LEU A 141 4.43 -1.58 12.33
N ILE A 142 3.15 -1.30 12.20
CA ILE A 142 2.52 -0.84 10.96
C ILE A 142 1.99 0.58 11.17
N LEU A 143 2.55 1.55 10.45
CA LEU A 143 2.07 2.93 10.41
C LEU A 143 1.23 3.11 9.14
N GLU A 144 -0.08 3.24 9.30
CA GLU A 144 -1.00 3.44 8.17
C GLU A 144 -1.14 4.94 7.86
N PHE A 145 -1.32 5.26 6.56
CA PHE A 145 -1.40 6.64 6.07
C PHE A 145 -0.20 7.49 6.50
N ALA A 146 1.01 6.96 6.32
CA ALA A 146 2.23 7.59 6.83
C ALA A 146 2.50 8.97 6.21
N GLU A 147 1.95 9.27 5.02
CA GLU A 147 1.90 10.61 4.42
C GLU A 147 1.20 11.65 5.32
N THR A 148 0.30 11.23 6.22
CA THR A 148 -0.38 12.13 7.17
C THR A 148 0.42 12.38 8.45
N LEU A 149 1.47 11.59 8.67
CA LEU A 149 2.39 11.68 9.80
C LEU A 149 3.69 12.41 9.41
N VAL A 150 4.14 12.21 8.17
CA VAL A 150 5.37 12.80 7.61
C VAL A 150 5.11 13.23 6.16
N PRO A 151 4.36 14.32 5.95
CA PRO A 151 3.94 14.76 4.63
C PRO A 151 5.12 15.22 3.78
N ALA A 152 4.94 15.11 2.46
CA ALA A 152 5.82 15.75 1.50
C ALA A 152 5.83 17.27 1.67
N GLY A 153 6.99 17.88 1.48
CA GLY A 153 7.18 19.32 1.58
C GLY A 153 8.60 19.67 2.00
N ASP A 154 8.83 20.96 2.16
CA ASP A 154 10.09 21.48 2.67
C ASP A 154 10.18 21.31 4.19
N LEU A 155 11.38 21.01 4.69
CA LEU A 155 11.63 20.82 6.12
C LEU A 155 11.21 22.04 6.97
N ALA A 156 11.29 23.25 6.39
CA ALA A 156 10.88 24.49 7.04
C ALA A 156 9.36 24.65 7.15
N ALA A 157 8.59 24.00 6.28
CA ALA A 157 7.13 24.04 6.26
C ALA A 157 6.49 22.96 7.15
N LEU A 158 7.25 21.94 7.56
CA LEU A 158 6.79 20.92 8.49
C LEU A 158 6.47 21.51 9.87
N SER A 159 5.38 21.03 10.47
CA SER A 159 5.08 21.31 11.87
C SER A 159 6.12 20.63 12.79
N ASP A 160 6.17 21.04 14.06
CA ASP A 160 7.04 20.38 15.04
C ASP A 160 6.64 18.90 15.26
N GLU A 161 5.34 18.59 15.12
CA GLU A 161 4.82 17.21 15.15
C GLU A 161 5.36 16.37 13.99
N ASP A 162 5.27 16.89 12.76
CA ASP A 162 5.73 16.20 11.55
C ASP A 162 7.26 16.04 11.58
N ARG A 163 7.98 17.09 12.00
CA ARG A 163 9.45 17.06 12.12
C ARG A 163 9.91 16.06 13.17
N GLY A 164 9.23 16.03 14.32
CA GLY A 164 9.51 15.03 15.37
C GLY A 164 9.32 13.61 14.86
N THR A 165 8.23 13.36 14.12
CA THR A 165 7.95 12.04 13.53
C THR A 165 8.97 11.66 12.46
N LEU A 166 9.32 12.58 11.55
CA LEU A 166 10.36 12.37 10.54
C LEU A 166 11.70 11.97 11.18
N VAL A 167 12.12 12.70 12.21
CA VAL A 167 13.39 12.41 12.90
C VAL A 167 13.33 11.06 13.61
N ALA A 168 12.21 10.69 14.23
CA ALA A 168 12.06 9.38 14.84
C ALA A 168 12.19 8.24 13.82
N LEU A 169 11.49 8.34 12.68
CA LEU A 169 11.57 7.34 11.62
C LEU A 169 12.98 7.17 11.04
N LEU A 170 13.68 8.29 10.78
CA LEU A 170 15.07 8.25 10.30
C LEU A 170 15.99 7.60 11.32
N ARG A 171 15.85 7.94 12.61
CA ARG A 171 16.62 7.30 13.69
C ARG A 171 16.34 5.79 13.78
N TRP A 172 15.08 5.37 13.62
CA TRP A 172 14.72 3.95 13.62
C TRP A 172 15.32 3.21 12.42
N ALA A 173 15.38 3.84 11.24
CA ALA A 173 16.00 3.26 10.05
C ALA A 173 17.54 3.13 10.17
N GLU A 174 18.17 4.08 10.87
CA GLU A 174 19.61 4.09 11.12
C GLU A 174 20.05 3.13 12.24
N GLU A 175 19.16 2.72 13.14
CA GLU A 175 19.47 1.89 14.31
C GLU A 175 19.58 0.39 13.94
N PRO A 176 20.79 -0.20 13.85
CA PRO A 176 20.98 -1.58 13.40
C PRO A 176 20.43 -2.60 14.39
N ARG A 177 20.35 -2.23 15.69
CA ARG A 177 19.83 -3.13 16.73
C ARG A 177 18.37 -3.49 16.50
N LEU A 178 17.56 -2.58 15.95
CA LEU A 178 16.15 -2.86 15.64
C LEU A 178 16.03 -4.02 14.65
N ALA A 179 16.80 -4.00 13.56
CA ALA A 179 16.83 -5.10 12.61
C ALA A 179 17.40 -6.39 13.24
N ALA A 180 18.42 -6.28 14.09
CA ALA A 180 19.05 -7.42 14.76
C ALA A 180 18.07 -8.20 15.64
N VAL A 181 17.27 -7.50 16.46
CA VAL A 181 16.22 -8.09 17.33
C VAL A 181 14.95 -8.48 16.56
N GLY A 182 14.90 -8.23 15.26
CA GLY A 182 13.77 -8.61 14.39
C GLY A 182 12.58 -7.66 14.48
N THR A 183 12.82 -6.39 14.80
CA THR A 183 11.83 -5.32 14.66
C THR A 183 11.68 -4.95 13.19
N VAL A 184 10.43 -4.88 12.75
CA VAL A 184 10.02 -4.45 11.42
C VAL A 184 9.02 -3.31 11.55
N VAL A 185 9.32 -2.17 10.92
CA VAL A 185 8.46 -1.00 10.82
C VAL A 185 8.02 -0.86 9.37
N LEU A 186 6.72 -1.00 9.12
CA LEU A 186 6.12 -0.86 7.80
C LEU A 186 5.37 0.48 7.74
N LEU A 187 5.76 1.34 6.81
CA LEU A 187 5.06 2.57 6.47
C LEU A 187 4.15 2.28 5.27
N LEU A 188 2.83 2.43 5.42
CA LEU A 188 1.88 2.30 4.31
C LEU A 188 1.56 3.69 3.76
N VAL A 189 1.81 3.87 2.47
CA VAL A 189 1.67 5.16 1.79
C VAL A 189 0.91 4.98 0.48
N SER A 190 0.04 5.92 0.13
CA SER A 190 -0.68 5.87 -1.15
C SER A 190 0.30 6.05 -2.34
N ALA A 191 1.02 7.16 -2.39
CA ALA A 191 2.09 7.38 -3.36
C ALA A 191 3.42 7.73 -2.69
N LEU A 192 4.52 7.24 -3.25
CA LEU A 192 5.85 7.53 -2.73
C LEU A 192 6.13 9.05 -2.68
N SER A 193 5.59 9.83 -3.62
CA SER A 193 5.71 11.29 -3.64
C SER A 193 5.11 12.00 -2.43
N ASP A 194 4.16 11.37 -1.73
CA ASP A 194 3.36 11.99 -0.68
C ASP A 194 4.07 12.02 0.68
N VAL A 195 5.19 11.31 0.80
CA VAL A 195 6.06 11.35 1.98
C VAL A 195 7.28 12.25 1.77
N HIS A 196 7.76 12.79 2.88
CA HIS A 196 8.93 13.67 2.91
C HIS A 196 10.15 13.06 2.21
N SER A 197 10.86 13.88 1.42
CA SER A 197 11.98 13.46 0.57
C SER A 197 13.11 12.76 1.32
N ARG A 198 13.36 13.13 2.58
CA ARG A 198 14.37 12.46 3.42
C ARG A 198 14.10 10.98 3.67
N LEU A 199 12.85 10.52 3.71
CA LEU A 199 12.55 9.09 3.82
C LEU A 199 12.76 8.34 2.50
N ARG A 200 12.89 9.08 1.39
CA ARG A 200 13.14 8.55 0.05
C ARG A 200 14.61 8.63 -0.35
N ASP A 201 15.43 9.28 0.47
CA ASP A 201 16.85 9.41 0.22
C ASP A 201 17.51 8.03 0.34
N PRO A 202 18.31 7.59 -0.64
CA PRO A 202 19.04 6.32 -0.55
C PRO A 202 19.91 6.19 0.72
N SER A 203 20.36 7.30 1.32
CA SER A 203 21.15 7.29 2.55
C SER A 203 20.32 7.02 3.81
N ALA A 204 19.00 7.18 3.76
CA ALA A 204 18.11 7.08 4.92
C ALA A 204 17.89 5.65 5.41
N ARG A 205 18.38 4.63 4.69
CA ARG A 205 18.19 3.20 5.00
C ARG A 205 16.72 2.79 5.13
N VAL A 206 15.83 3.56 4.52
CA VAL A 206 14.41 3.24 4.36
C VAL A 206 14.25 2.57 3.01
N GLU A 207 13.77 1.33 3.01
CA GLU A 207 13.63 0.55 1.78
C GLU A 207 12.20 0.67 1.23
N ALA A 208 12.04 1.30 0.06
CA ALA A 208 10.75 1.43 -0.60
C ALA A 208 10.44 0.21 -1.49
N LEU A 209 9.22 -0.31 -1.38
CA LEU A 209 8.70 -1.43 -2.15
C LEU A 209 7.35 -1.03 -2.76
N GLU A 210 7.26 -1.17 -4.08
CA GLU A 210 6.05 -0.88 -4.83
C GLU A 210 5.07 -2.06 -4.77
N VAL A 211 3.87 -1.80 -4.27
CA VAL A 211 2.72 -2.70 -4.34
C VAL A 211 2.00 -2.42 -5.65
N LEU A 212 2.23 -3.28 -6.64
CA LEU A 212 1.67 -3.12 -7.98
C LEU A 212 0.17 -3.42 -8.02
N LEU A 213 -0.51 -2.84 -9.01
CA LEU A 213 -1.86 -3.23 -9.40
C LEU A 213 -1.88 -4.68 -9.88
N PRO A 214 -3.01 -5.41 -9.69
CA PRO A 214 -3.10 -6.80 -10.09
C PRO A 214 -2.96 -6.95 -11.60
N ASP A 215 -2.17 -7.92 -12.05
CA ASP A 215 -2.08 -8.29 -13.47
C ASP A 215 -3.35 -9.02 -13.96
N TYR A 216 -3.36 -9.45 -15.24
CA TYR A 216 -4.48 -10.19 -15.80
C TYR A 216 -4.82 -11.47 -15.03
N ALA A 217 -3.81 -12.29 -14.72
CA ALA A 217 -3.99 -13.57 -14.05
C ALA A 217 -4.49 -13.37 -12.61
N GLU A 218 -3.96 -12.36 -11.93
CA GLU A 218 -4.35 -11.95 -10.60
C GLU A 218 -5.78 -11.40 -10.52
N ARG A 219 -6.19 -10.57 -11.49
CA ARG A 219 -7.58 -10.10 -11.61
C ARG A 219 -8.52 -11.27 -11.89
N LEU A 220 -8.16 -12.17 -12.80
CA LEU A 220 -8.96 -13.34 -13.12
C LEU A 220 -9.12 -14.27 -11.91
N ALA A 221 -8.05 -14.50 -11.14
CA ALA A 221 -8.10 -15.26 -9.90
C ALA A 221 -9.02 -14.62 -8.87
N PHE A 222 -8.94 -13.29 -8.71
CA PHE A 222 -9.83 -12.53 -7.84
C PHE A 222 -11.30 -12.66 -8.26
N LEU A 223 -11.59 -12.44 -9.54
CA LEU A 223 -12.92 -12.57 -10.11
C LEU A 223 -13.48 -13.98 -9.91
N ARG A 224 -12.67 -15.02 -10.11
CA ARG A 224 -13.06 -16.44 -9.85
C ARG A 224 -13.37 -16.70 -8.38
N ALA A 225 -12.61 -16.13 -7.45
CA ALA A 225 -12.88 -16.27 -6.02
C ALA A 225 -14.18 -15.56 -5.61
N ARG A 226 -14.44 -14.35 -6.13
CA ARG A 226 -15.71 -13.64 -5.89
C ARG A 226 -16.87 -14.25 -6.65
N ALA A 227 -16.57 -15.03 -7.68
CA ALA A 227 -17.56 -15.66 -8.52
C ALA A 227 -18.28 -16.85 -7.89
N ALA A 228 -17.67 -17.49 -6.90
CA ALA A 228 -18.16 -18.74 -6.32
C ALA A 228 -19.48 -18.60 -5.53
N GLY A 229 -19.94 -17.37 -5.24
CA GLY A 229 -21.10 -17.12 -4.36
C GLY A 229 -22.43 -16.80 -5.04
N ASP A 230 -22.44 -16.20 -6.24
CA ASP A 230 -23.69 -15.88 -6.95
C ASP A 230 -23.41 -15.64 -8.45
N GLY A 231 -23.90 -16.52 -9.32
CA GLY A 231 -23.70 -16.47 -10.77
C GLY A 231 -24.52 -15.39 -11.48
N ARG A 232 -25.19 -14.51 -10.73
CA ARG A 232 -26.09 -13.45 -11.22
C ARG A 232 -25.34 -12.11 -11.28
N GLY A 233 -25.55 -11.35 -12.36
CA GLY A 233 -25.09 -9.95 -12.46
C GLY A 233 -23.81 -9.66 -13.25
N ARG A 234 -23.16 -10.66 -13.88
CA ARG A 234 -21.86 -10.42 -14.53
C ARG A 234 -21.91 -9.96 -15.97
N GLY A 235 -22.89 -10.43 -16.76
CA GLY A 235 -23.10 -10.02 -18.16
C GLY A 235 -22.01 -10.49 -19.14
N LEU A 236 -20.75 -10.39 -18.74
CA LEU A 236 -19.55 -10.79 -19.48
C LEU A 236 -18.90 -12.05 -18.86
N PRO A 237 -18.22 -12.87 -19.68
CA PRO A 237 -17.28 -13.89 -19.21
C PRO A 237 -16.20 -13.30 -18.29
N LEU A 238 -15.70 -14.09 -17.33
CA LEU A 238 -14.70 -13.62 -16.35
C LEU A 238 -13.38 -13.22 -17.02
N GLU A 239 -13.00 -13.94 -18.07
CA GLU A 239 -11.83 -13.68 -18.88
C GLU A 239 -11.93 -12.34 -19.61
N GLU A 240 -13.11 -12.00 -20.13
CA GLU A 240 -13.38 -10.72 -20.77
C GLU A 240 -13.39 -9.59 -19.74
N LEU A 241 -14.03 -9.81 -18.58
CA LEU A 241 -14.03 -8.85 -17.49
C LEU A 241 -12.60 -8.58 -16.97
N ALA A 242 -11.76 -9.61 -16.83
CA ALA A 242 -10.35 -9.47 -16.44
C ALA A 242 -9.52 -8.69 -17.47
N THR A 243 -9.85 -8.82 -18.76
CA THR A 243 -9.19 -8.11 -19.86
C THR A 243 -9.58 -6.64 -19.87
N THR A 244 -10.89 -6.36 -19.88
CA THR A 244 -11.47 -5.02 -19.98
C THR A 244 -11.23 -4.16 -18.74
N SER A 245 -11.03 -4.79 -17.58
CA SER A 245 -10.67 -4.14 -16.32
C SER A 245 -9.16 -3.92 -16.12
N ALA A 246 -8.35 -4.01 -17.17
CA ALA A 246 -6.90 -3.75 -17.07
C ALA A 246 -6.63 -2.36 -16.44
N GLY A 247 -5.79 -2.34 -15.40
CA GLY A 247 -5.48 -1.14 -14.63
C GLY A 247 -6.36 -0.91 -13.40
N LEU A 248 -7.39 -1.74 -13.16
CA LEU A 248 -8.21 -1.65 -11.95
C LEU A 248 -7.65 -2.51 -10.82
N SER A 249 -7.77 -2.01 -9.59
CA SER A 249 -7.50 -2.76 -8.35
C SER A 249 -8.60 -3.77 -8.04
N ARG A 250 -8.32 -4.75 -7.17
CA ARG A 250 -9.30 -5.78 -6.79
C ARG A 250 -10.47 -5.18 -6.02
N ILE A 251 -10.26 -4.14 -5.22
CA ILE A 251 -11.32 -3.40 -4.52
C ILE A 251 -12.25 -2.66 -5.49
N GLN A 252 -11.70 -2.07 -6.57
CA GLN A 252 -12.50 -1.46 -7.63
C GLN A 252 -13.33 -2.50 -8.40
N LEU A 253 -12.73 -3.67 -8.70
CA LEU A 253 -13.44 -4.81 -9.27
C LEU A 253 -14.58 -5.30 -8.36
N GLU A 254 -14.34 -5.38 -7.06
CA GLU A 254 -15.37 -5.76 -6.10
C GLU A 254 -16.54 -4.76 -6.11
N GLY A 255 -16.24 -3.46 -6.15
CA GLY A 255 -17.23 -2.40 -6.29
C GLY A 255 -18.10 -2.57 -7.53
N LEU A 256 -17.46 -2.77 -8.70
CA LEU A 256 -18.15 -3.04 -9.96
C LEU A 256 -19.12 -4.23 -9.88
N LEU A 257 -18.67 -5.35 -9.30
CA LEU A 257 -19.50 -6.55 -9.14
C LEU A 257 -20.67 -6.33 -8.17
N LYS A 258 -20.42 -5.66 -7.04
CA LYS A 258 -21.45 -5.35 -6.03
C LYS A 258 -22.50 -4.41 -6.59
N GLU A 259 -22.09 -3.37 -7.30
CA GLU A 259 -23.02 -2.43 -7.92
C GLU A 259 -23.91 -3.14 -8.95
N ALA A 260 -23.34 -3.96 -9.85
CA ALA A 260 -24.14 -4.70 -10.83
C ALA A 260 -25.16 -5.66 -10.19
N THR A 261 -24.74 -6.33 -9.11
CA THR A 261 -25.61 -7.20 -8.31
C THR A 261 -26.75 -6.41 -7.65
N GLY A 262 -26.44 -5.25 -7.03
CA GLY A 262 -27.42 -4.39 -6.39
C GLY A 262 -28.43 -3.78 -7.37
N ARG A 263 -28.01 -3.49 -8.59
CA ARG A 263 -28.87 -3.00 -9.68
C ARG A 263 -29.71 -4.11 -10.35
N ALA A 264 -29.43 -5.38 -10.03
CA ALA A 264 -29.97 -6.55 -10.73
C ALA A 264 -29.79 -6.49 -12.27
N ARG A 265 -28.75 -5.78 -12.75
CA ARG A 265 -28.45 -5.60 -14.17
C ARG A 265 -27.05 -6.15 -14.46
N PRO A 266 -26.87 -6.99 -15.50
CA PRO A 266 -25.56 -7.49 -15.87
C PRO A 266 -24.60 -6.38 -16.31
N LEU A 267 -23.30 -6.48 -15.95
CA LEU A 267 -22.28 -5.55 -16.46
C LEU A 267 -22.18 -5.67 -17.99
N SER A 268 -22.19 -4.52 -18.66
CA SER A 268 -21.84 -4.38 -20.07
C SER A 268 -20.39 -3.92 -20.24
N HIS A 269 -19.82 -4.17 -21.42
CA HIS A 269 -18.47 -3.73 -21.78
C HIS A 269 -18.31 -2.20 -21.63
N GLU A 270 -19.31 -1.44 -22.10
CA GLU A 270 -19.33 0.03 -22.01
C GLU A 270 -19.36 0.54 -20.58
N GLU A 271 -20.06 -0.14 -19.66
CA GLU A 271 -20.06 0.25 -18.23
C GLU A 271 -18.68 0.04 -17.60
N VAL A 272 -17.99 -1.07 -17.89
CA VAL A 272 -16.64 -1.33 -17.37
C VAL A 272 -15.65 -0.29 -17.92
N LYS A 273 -15.74 0.01 -19.22
CA LYS A 273 -14.90 1.01 -19.88
C LYS A 273 -15.14 2.42 -19.31
N THR A 274 -16.40 2.79 -19.13
CA THR A 274 -16.80 4.08 -18.53
C THR A 274 -16.28 4.19 -17.11
N ARG A 275 -16.50 3.16 -16.28
CA ARG A 275 -16.04 3.18 -14.89
C ARG A 275 -14.53 3.25 -14.78
N LYS A 276 -13.81 2.52 -15.64
CA LYS A 276 -12.35 2.60 -15.71
C LYS A 276 -11.88 4.03 -16.02
N ARG A 277 -12.51 4.70 -16.98
CA ARG A 277 -12.20 6.10 -17.30
C ARG A 277 -12.44 7.03 -16.12
N GLU A 278 -13.58 6.89 -15.44
CA GLU A 278 -13.90 7.68 -14.24
C GLU A 278 -12.87 7.49 -13.12
N LEU A 279 -12.51 6.24 -12.82
CA LEU A 279 -11.56 5.91 -11.75
C LEU A 279 -10.16 6.47 -12.06
N LEU A 280 -9.70 6.34 -13.32
CA LEU A 280 -8.43 6.94 -13.74
C LEU A 280 -8.48 8.47 -13.63
N GLN A 281 -9.55 9.12 -14.09
CA GLN A 281 -9.66 10.58 -13.97
C GLN A 281 -9.64 11.06 -12.50
N GLN A 282 -10.26 10.31 -11.59
CA GLN A 282 -10.25 10.60 -10.15
C GLN A 282 -8.85 10.42 -9.54
N GLU A 283 -8.17 9.30 -9.83
CA GLU A 283 -6.83 9.02 -9.29
C GLU A 283 -5.80 10.06 -9.74
N PHE A 284 -5.89 10.56 -10.96
CA PHE A 284 -4.95 11.53 -11.49
C PHE A 284 -5.39 13.00 -11.29
N GLN A 285 -6.37 13.28 -10.43
CA GLN A 285 -6.86 14.64 -10.11
C GLN A 285 -7.15 15.52 -11.36
N GLY A 286 -7.55 14.92 -12.47
CA GLY A 286 -7.73 15.62 -13.74
C GLY A 286 -6.44 16.12 -14.42
N MET A 287 -5.25 15.76 -13.93
CA MET A 287 -3.96 16.06 -14.58
C MET A 287 -3.74 15.27 -15.87
N LEU A 288 -4.43 14.14 -16.03
CA LEU A 288 -4.46 13.38 -17.27
C LEU A 288 -5.64 13.84 -18.14
N GLU A 289 -5.32 14.46 -19.27
CA GLU A 289 -6.27 14.61 -20.36
C GLU A 289 -6.52 13.22 -20.97
N THR A 290 -7.76 12.72 -20.86
CA THR A 290 -8.15 11.48 -21.52
C THR A 290 -8.35 11.78 -23.00
N LEU A 291 -7.34 11.51 -23.81
CA LEU A 291 -7.47 11.56 -25.27
C LEU A 291 -8.13 10.26 -25.74
N GLU A 292 -9.30 10.36 -26.37
CA GLU A 292 -9.81 9.27 -27.20
C GLU A 292 -9.05 9.32 -28.53
N PRO A 293 -8.22 8.31 -28.84
CA PRO A 293 -7.42 8.36 -30.03
C PRO A 293 -8.33 8.32 -31.27
N GLN A 294 -8.20 9.28 -32.17
CA GLN A 294 -9.11 9.43 -33.31
C GLN A 294 -8.58 8.85 -34.62
N PHE A 295 -7.28 8.58 -34.69
CA PHE A 295 -6.59 8.18 -35.92
C PHE A 295 -5.42 7.23 -35.62
N GLY A 296 -5.09 6.36 -36.56
CA GLY A 296 -3.97 5.40 -36.45
C GLY A 296 -2.65 5.90 -37.02
N LEU A 297 -1.63 5.04 -37.03
CA LEU A 297 -0.27 5.40 -37.49
C LEU A 297 -0.23 5.86 -38.95
N ASP A 298 -1.15 5.36 -39.78
CA ASP A 298 -1.23 5.71 -41.20
C ASP A 298 -1.69 7.15 -41.44
N ALA A 299 -2.33 7.80 -40.47
CA ALA A 299 -2.71 9.21 -40.55
C ALA A 299 -1.54 10.17 -40.29
N ILE A 300 -0.43 9.68 -39.74
CA ILE A 300 0.77 10.49 -39.52
C ILE A 300 1.55 10.62 -40.83
N GLY A 301 1.89 11.83 -41.26
CA GLY A 301 2.76 12.04 -42.42
C GLY A 301 4.23 11.72 -42.11
N GLY A 302 4.91 10.96 -42.97
CA GLY A 302 6.34 10.66 -42.84
C GLY A 302 6.69 9.72 -41.67
N LEU A 303 7.92 9.81 -41.14
CA LEU A 303 8.39 9.02 -39.99
C LEU A 303 8.36 7.50 -40.21
N GLU A 304 8.51 7.02 -41.45
CA GLU A 304 8.43 5.60 -41.81
C GLU A 304 9.30 4.67 -40.95
N PRO A 305 10.55 5.02 -40.60
CA PRO A 305 11.35 4.19 -39.69
C PRO A 305 10.72 4.06 -38.30
N VAL A 306 10.16 5.14 -37.77
CA VAL A 306 9.52 5.18 -36.45
C VAL A 306 8.21 4.42 -36.47
N LYS A 307 7.38 4.61 -37.50
CA LYS A 307 6.14 3.83 -37.68
C LYS A 307 6.44 2.33 -37.78
N THR A 308 7.48 1.94 -38.51
CA THR A 308 7.88 0.53 -38.66
C THR A 308 8.28 -0.06 -37.32
N PHE A 309 9.16 0.64 -36.57
CA PHE A 309 9.53 0.25 -35.21
C PHE A 309 8.30 0.04 -34.32
N PHE A 310 7.36 0.98 -34.31
CA PHE A 310 6.17 0.83 -33.47
C PHE A 310 5.24 -0.28 -33.93
N ARG A 311 5.09 -0.53 -35.24
CA ARG A 311 4.31 -1.68 -35.74
C ARG A 311 4.93 -3.00 -35.28
N GLU A 312 6.25 -3.10 -35.21
CA GLU A 312 6.95 -4.27 -34.65
C GLU A 312 6.68 -4.41 -33.14
N VAL A 313 6.74 -3.30 -32.38
CA VAL A 313 6.40 -3.31 -30.95
C VAL A 313 4.94 -3.75 -30.73
N ILE A 314 4.00 -3.23 -31.52
CA ILE A 314 2.58 -3.60 -31.45
C ILE A 314 2.37 -5.07 -31.82
N ALA A 315 3.06 -5.56 -32.85
CA ALA A 315 3.01 -6.97 -33.22
C ALA A 315 3.55 -7.88 -32.10
N ALA A 316 4.68 -7.50 -31.48
CA ALA A 316 5.24 -8.23 -30.34
C ALA A 316 4.30 -8.20 -29.12
N LEU A 317 3.66 -7.06 -28.83
CA LEU A 317 2.64 -6.93 -27.78
C LEU A 317 1.46 -7.88 -28.04
N ARG A 318 0.90 -7.87 -29.25
CA ARG A 318 -0.23 -8.74 -29.64
C ARG A 318 0.16 -10.23 -29.67
N GLY A 319 1.42 -10.53 -30.01
CA GLY A 319 1.98 -11.89 -30.02
C GLY A 319 2.36 -12.43 -28.64
N GLY A 320 2.27 -11.62 -27.58
CA GLY A 320 2.68 -12.01 -26.22
C GLY A 320 4.20 -12.12 -26.04
N GLU A 321 4.98 -11.56 -26.96
CA GLU A 321 6.44 -11.61 -26.96
C GLU A 321 7.04 -10.48 -26.11
N ALA A 322 6.71 -10.47 -24.81
CA ALA A 322 7.06 -9.37 -23.90
C ALA A 322 8.57 -9.04 -23.81
N LYS A 323 9.45 -9.98 -24.21
CA LYS A 323 10.90 -9.76 -24.28
C LYS A 323 11.32 -8.79 -25.40
N LEU A 324 10.51 -8.66 -26.45
CA LEU A 324 10.76 -7.78 -27.59
C LEU A 324 10.15 -6.39 -27.40
N VAL A 325 9.35 -6.19 -26.35
CA VAL A 325 8.68 -4.93 -26.06
C VAL A 325 9.60 -4.04 -25.21
N PRO A 326 9.91 -2.81 -25.65
CA PRO A 326 10.68 -1.88 -24.85
C PRO A 326 10.00 -1.57 -23.50
N ARG A 327 10.79 -1.49 -22.44
CA ARG A 327 10.29 -1.15 -21.09
C ARG A 327 9.77 0.29 -20.98
N GLY A 328 10.22 1.16 -21.86
CA GLY A 328 9.81 2.56 -21.94
C GLY A 328 10.30 3.17 -23.24
N ILE A 329 9.53 4.14 -23.76
CA ILE A 329 9.85 4.84 -25.00
C ILE A 329 9.76 6.34 -24.71
N THR A 330 10.84 7.06 -24.98
CA THR A 330 10.91 8.51 -24.79
C THR A 330 10.91 9.21 -26.14
N LEU A 331 9.87 10.00 -26.41
CA LEU A 331 9.78 10.82 -27.61
C LEU A 331 10.47 12.17 -27.38
N VAL A 332 11.64 12.38 -27.97
CA VAL A 332 12.42 13.61 -27.85
C VAL A 332 12.36 14.40 -29.15
N GLY A 333 12.14 15.72 -29.07
CA GLY A 333 12.21 16.60 -30.23
C GLY A 333 11.62 17.99 -29.97
N PRO A 334 11.85 18.96 -30.88
CA PRO A 334 11.31 20.32 -30.77
C PRO A 334 9.78 20.36 -30.63
N PRO A 335 9.17 21.41 -30.05
CA PRO A 335 7.71 21.57 -30.06
C PRO A 335 7.19 21.58 -31.51
N GLY A 336 6.00 20.98 -31.74
CA GLY A 336 5.35 20.96 -33.05
C GLY A 336 5.75 19.84 -34.03
N VAL A 337 6.68 18.94 -33.67
CA VAL A 337 7.13 17.85 -34.58
C VAL A 337 6.28 16.58 -34.54
N GLY A 338 5.02 16.66 -34.10
CA GLY A 338 4.09 15.53 -34.13
C GLY A 338 4.27 14.46 -33.04
N LYS A 339 5.07 14.70 -31.98
CA LYS A 339 5.27 13.74 -30.88
C LYS A 339 3.97 13.29 -30.20
N THR A 340 3.09 14.25 -29.88
CA THR A 340 1.79 13.96 -29.26
C THR A 340 0.86 13.23 -30.22
N ALA A 341 0.80 13.66 -31.49
CA ALA A 341 0.01 12.99 -32.52
C ALA A 341 0.48 11.55 -32.75
N LEU A 342 1.80 11.30 -32.72
CA LEU A 342 2.34 9.95 -32.81
C LEU A 342 1.94 9.10 -31.59
N ALA A 343 1.99 9.65 -30.37
CA ALA A 343 1.54 8.95 -29.18
C ALA A 343 0.04 8.59 -29.24
N GLU A 344 -0.81 9.51 -29.74
CA GLU A 344 -2.23 9.26 -29.96
C GLU A 344 -2.47 8.17 -31.01
N ALA A 345 -1.76 8.25 -32.14
CA ALA A 345 -1.83 7.24 -33.20
C ALA A 345 -1.41 5.85 -32.73
N LEU A 346 -0.43 5.78 -31.84
CA LEU A 346 -0.02 4.52 -31.22
C LEU A 346 -1.07 3.97 -30.27
N ALA A 347 -1.70 4.83 -29.48
CA ALA A 347 -2.81 4.42 -28.61
C ALA A 347 -3.96 3.84 -29.44
N TYR A 348 -4.29 4.44 -30.59
CA TYR A 348 -5.30 3.92 -31.52
C TYR A 348 -4.98 2.49 -31.99
N GLU A 349 -3.74 2.25 -32.42
CA GLU A 349 -3.31 0.94 -32.92
C GLU A 349 -3.25 -0.13 -31.82
N CYS A 350 -2.99 0.27 -30.58
CA CYS A 350 -2.92 -0.66 -29.45
C CYS A 350 -4.30 -1.17 -28.99
N GLY A 351 -5.37 -0.40 -29.23
CA GLY A 351 -6.75 -0.75 -28.84
C GLY A 351 -7.19 -0.04 -27.57
#